data_AF-A0A7J7LUM4-F1
#
_entry.id   AF-A0A7J7LUM4-F1
#
_cell.length_a   1.000
_cell.length_b   1.000
_cell.length_c   1.000
_cell.angle_alpha   90.00
_cell.angle_beta   90.00
_cell.angle_gamma   90.00
#
_symmetry.space_group_name_H-M   'P 1'
#
loop_
_entity.id
_entity.type
_entity.pdbx_description
1 polymer ?
#
loop_
_entity_poly.entity_id
_entity_poly.type
_entity_poly.pdbx_seq_one_letter_code
_entity_poly.pdbx_strand_id
1 'polypeptide(L)'
;MGSFKGHVVPGTLFLLVGAWHVWSSIVRYVSNPKMFRVRVWSPVQGFDGRVKHLELWVIAIGAFIDLCIELLYSTHLKFFVDGILNPHHMNDFEHSGMLLMFFIFGVVALLSEKTRRRSTESVN
;
A
#
# COMPACT_ATOMS: atom_id res chain seq x y z
N MET A 1 10.52 19.30 -3.01
CA MET A 1 11.04 18.04 -3.60
C MET A 1 11.71 17.27 -2.49
N GLY A 2 11.19 16.10 -2.15
CA GLY A 2 11.62 15.33 -0.97
C GLY A 2 13.11 14.98 -0.99
N SER A 3 13.68 14.77 0.19
CA SER A 3 15.05 14.29 0.33
C SER A 3 15.25 12.99 -0.46
N PHE A 4 16.41 12.82 -1.12
CA PHE A 4 16.76 11.59 -1.84
C PHE A 4 16.52 10.33 -1.00
N LYS A 5 16.84 10.40 0.30
CA LYS A 5 16.58 9.29 1.25
C LYS A 5 15.08 9.01 1.43
N GLY A 6 14.27 10.06 1.47
CA GLY A 6 12.81 9.98 1.57
C GLY A 6 12.14 9.46 0.30
N HIS A 7 12.78 9.49 -0.87
CA HIS A 7 12.26 8.86 -2.08
C HIS A 7 12.72 7.41 -2.26
N VAL A 8 13.97 7.13 -1.88
CA VAL A 8 14.55 5.79 -2.07
C VAL A 8 13.83 4.75 -1.20
N VAL A 9 13.48 5.09 0.04
CA VAL A 9 12.81 4.16 0.95
C VAL A 9 11.42 3.74 0.45
N PRO A 10 10.46 4.67 0.24
CA PRO A 10 9.14 4.30 -0.26
C PRO A 10 9.20 3.79 -1.71
N GLY A 11 10.07 4.36 -2.55
CA GLY A 11 10.27 3.87 -3.91
C GLY A 11 10.76 2.41 -3.96
N THR A 12 11.69 2.03 -3.10
CA THR A 12 12.18 0.64 -3.01
C THR A 12 11.09 -0.28 -2.48
N LEU A 13 10.30 0.17 -1.49
CA LEU A 13 9.16 -0.60 -0.98
C LEU A 13 8.14 -0.88 -2.08
N PHE A 14 7.73 0.15 -2.83
CA PHE A 14 6.81 -0.01 -3.96
C PHE A 14 7.39 -0.92 -5.05
N LEU A 15 8.70 -0.82 -5.35
CA LEU A 15 9.35 -1.69 -6.32
C LEU A 15 9.33 -3.16 -5.89
N LEU A 16 9.64 -3.45 -4.62
CA LEU A 16 9.60 -4.81 -4.09
C LEU A 16 8.17 -5.38 -4.10
N VAL A 17 7.19 -4.58 -3.69
CA VAL A 17 5.77 -4.98 -3.73
C VAL A 17 5.30 -5.21 -5.16
N GLY A 18 5.68 -4.34 -6.10
CA GLY A 18 5.36 -4.49 -7.52
C GLY A 18 6.00 -5.73 -8.14
N ALA A 19 7.29 -5.97 -7.88
CA ALA A 19 7.99 -7.16 -8.34
C ALA A 19 7.34 -8.44 -7.77
N TRP A 20 6.98 -8.42 -6.49
CA TRP A 20 6.24 -9.49 -5.84
C TRP A 20 4.88 -9.78 -6.50
N HIS A 21 4.13 -8.72 -6.82
CA HIS A 21 2.84 -8.82 -7.49
C HIS A 21 2.96 -9.44 -8.89
N VAL A 22 3.95 -8.99 -9.66
CA VAL A 22 4.23 -9.51 -11.01
C VAL A 22 4.64 -10.98 -10.94
N TRP A 23 5.57 -11.33 -10.06
CA TRP A 23 6.01 -12.71 -9.87
C TRP A 23 4.85 -13.63 -9.49
N SER A 24 4.02 -13.21 -8.53
CA SER A 24 2.86 -13.97 -8.09
C SER A 24 1.83 -14.17 -9.21
N SER A 25 1.67 -13.17 -10.09
CA SER A 25 0.80 -13.26 -11.26
C SER A 25 1.34 -14.24 -12.31
N ILE A 26 2.65 -14.23 -12.56
CA ILE A 26 3.33 -15.18 -13.45
C ILE A 26 3.16 -16.61 -12.93
N VAL A 27 3.44 -16.85 -11.64
CA VAL A 27 3.30 -18.18 -11.03
C VAL A 27 1.86 -18.71 -11.18
N ARG A 28 0.85 -17.85 -10.96
CA ARG A 28 -0.56 -18.21 -11.14
C ARG A 28 -0.92 -18.53 -12.59
N TYR A 29 -0.38 -17.75 -13.53
CA TYR A 29 -0.60 -17.97 -14.95
C TYR A 29 0.02 -19.29 -15.42
N VAL A 30 1.27 -19.56 -15.04
CA VAL A 30 1.97 -20.82 -15.37
C VAL A 30 1.29 -22.03 -14.73
N SER A 31 0.81 -21.89 -13.49
CA SER A 31 0.17 -22.98 -12.76
C SER A 31 -1.18 -23.40 -13.36
N ASN A 32 -2.00 -22.43 -13.77
CA ASN A 32 -3.34 -22.69 -14.31
C ASN A 32 -3.76 -21.61 -15.33
N PRO A 33 -3.26 -21.68 -16.58
CA PRO A 33 -3.50 -20.63 -17.56
C PRO A 33 -4.98 -20.49 -17.94
N LYS A 34 -5.74 -21.59 -17.96
CA LYS A 34 -7.18 -21.60 -18.29
C LYS A 34 -8.08 -20.96 -17.22
N MET A 35 -7.64 -20.94 -15.96
CA MET A 35 -8.37 -20.31 -14.85
C MET A 35 -7.73 -19.00 -14.39
N PHE A 36 -6.74 -18.50 -15.14
CA PHE A 36 -6.08 -17.26 -14.78
C PHE A 36 -7.07 -16.11 -14.85
N ARG A 37 -7.19 -15.38 -13.73
CA ARG A 37 -7.93 -14.12 -13.65
C ARG A 37 -7.02 -13.09 -13.02
N VAL A 38 -6.89 -11.96 -13.71
CA VAL A 38 -6.23 -10.76 -13.17
C VAL A 38 -6.94 -10.37 -11.88
N ARG A 39 -6.17 -10.13 -10.83
CA ARG A 39 -6.68 -9.64 -9.56
C ARG A 39 -5.96 -8.34 -9.24
N VAL A 40 -6.71 -7.42 -8.65
CA VAL A 40 -6.21 -6.11 -8.23
C VAL A 40 -5.11 -6.24 -7.16
N TRP A 41 -5.07 -7.37 -6.45
CA TRP A 41 -4.04 -7.72 -5.48
C TRP A 41 -3.73 -9.21 -5.61
N SER A 42 -2.48 -9.62 -5.39
CA SER A 42 -2.12 -11.04 -5.54
C SER A 42 -2.04 -11.76 -4.20
N PRO A 43 -2.85 -12.83 -3.98
CA PRO A 43 -2.69 -13.65 -2.80
C PRO A 43 -1.40 -14.46 -2.88
N VAL A 44 -0.63 -14.46 -1.80
CA VAL A 44 0.55 -15.32 -1.67
C VAL A 44 0.11 -16.78 -1.72
N GLN A 45 0.57 -17.51 -2.73
CA GLN A 45 0.39 -18.96 -2.83
C GLN A 45 1.49 -19.65 -2.02
N GLY A 46 1.29 -19.74 -0.70
CA GLY A 46 2.21 -20.39 0.24
C GLY A 46 1.66 -20.40 1.67
N PHE A 47 2.11 -21.35 2.51
CA PHE A 47 1.72 -21.53 3.92
C PHE A 47 0.20 -21.64 4.17
N ASP A 48 -0.50 -22.59 3.54
CA ASP A 48 -1.92 -22.90 3.80
C ASP A 48 -2.88 -21.69 3.76
N GLY A 49 -2.54 -20.64 3.01
CA GLY A 49 -3.35 -19.42 2.94
C GLY A 49 -3.30 -18.52 4.18
N ARG A 50 -2.37 -18.76 5.13
CA ARG A 50 -2.14 -17.90 6.31
C ARG A 50 -1.57 -16.54 5.94
N VAL A 51 -0.73 -16.49 4.90
CA VAL A 51 -0.07 -15.26 4.40
C VAL A 51 -0.75 -14.67 3.17
N LYS A 52 -2.00 -15.09 2.90
CA LYS A 52 -2.75 -14.66 1.72
C LYS A 52 -2.75 -13.13 1.56
N HIS A 53 -2.89 -12.36 2.64
CA HIS A 53 -3.05 -10.90 2.60
C HIS A 53 -1.78 -10.09 2.90
N LEU A 54 -0.59 -10.71 2.86
CA LEU A 54 0.65 -10.01 3.19
C LEU A 54 0.88 -8.77 2.31
N GLU A 55 0.63 -8.87 1.00
CA GLU A 55 0.79 -7.74 0.07
C GLU A 55 -0.04 -6.53 0.51
N LEU A 56 -1.30 -6.77 0.90
CA LEU A 56 -2.19 -5.72 1.38
C LEU A 56 -1.76 -5.13 2.74
N TRP A 57 -1.23 -5.97 3.63
CA TRP A 57 -0.68 -5.51 4.91
C TRP A 57 0.57 -4.67 4.72
N VAL A 58 1.47 -5.06 3.81
CA VAL A 58 2.68 -4.31 3.48
C VAL A 58 2.32 -2.96 2.84
N ILE A 59 1.35 -2.94 1.92
CA ILE A 59 0.87 -1.69 1.31
C ILE A 59 0.23 -0.79 2.38
N ALA A 60 -0.68 -1.31 3.21
CA ALA A 60 -1.37 -0.49 4.21
C ALA A 60 -0.43 0.02 5.30
N ILE A 61 0.43 -0.83 5.87
CA ILE A 61 1.39 -0.42 6.90
C ILE A 61 2.45 0.50 6.31
N GLY A 62 2.98 0.17 5.13
CA GLY A 62 3.97 0.99 4.44
C GLY A 62 3.45 2.39 4.13
N ALA A 63 2.27 2.48 3.51
CA ALA A 63 1.62 3.76 3.21
C ALA A 63 1.28 4.55 4.48
N PHE A 64 0.90 3.88 5.58
CA PHE A 64 0.61 4.54 6.86
C PHE A 64 1.86 5.11 7.53
N ILE A 65 2.96 4.36 7.55
CA ILE A 65 4.24 4.82 8.12
C ILE A 65 4.75 6.01 7.31
N ASP A 66 4.71 5.92 5.98
CA ASP A 66 5.17 6.98 5.08
C ASP A 66 4.28 8.23 5.21
N LEU A 67 2.95 8.06 5.31
CA LEU A 67 2.01 9.13 5.66
C LEU A 67 2.39 9.82 6.97
N CYS A 68 2.71 9.06 8.03
CA CYS A 68 3.10 9.64 9.31
C CYS A 68 4.41 10.42 9.22
N ILE A 69 5.39 9.93 8.45
CA ILE A 69 6.68 10.62 8.28
C ILE A 69 6.46 11.93 7.50
N GLU A 70 5.74 11.87 6.39
CA GLU A 70 5.59 13.03 5.52
C GLU A 70 4.66 14.09 6.12
N LEU A 71 3.58 13.67 6.78
CA LEU A 71 2.63 14.57 7.42
C LEU A 71 3.12 15.08 8.78
N LEU A 72 3.64 14.23 9.67
CA LEU A 72 3.97 14.64 11.05
C LEU A 72 5.42 15.10 11.20
N TYR A 73 6.36 14.43 10.53
CA TYR A 73 7.79 14.72 10.69
C TYR A 73 8.25 15.82 9.74
N SER A 74 7.85 15.79 8.46
CA SER A 74 8.33 16.78 7.48
C SER A 74 7.68 18.16 7.65
N THR A 75 6.36 18.22 7.89
CA THR A 75 5.68 19.52 8.09
C THR A 75 5.82 20.07 9.51
N HIS A 76 6.26 19.24 10.47
CA HIS A 76 6.20 19.52 11.92
C HIS A 76 4.82 20.05 12.39
N LEU A 77 3.76 19.81 11.61
CA LEU A 77 2.42 20.41 11.76
C LEU A 77 2.40 21.96 11.70
N LYS A 78 3.47 22.58 11.18
CA LYS A 78 3.62 24.02 11.01
C LYS A 78 3.51 24.41 9.54
N PHE A 79 2.27 24.54 9.07
CA PHE A 79 2.01 25.00 7.70
C PHE A 79 2.36 26.49 7.49
N PHE A 80 2.33 27.28 8.57
CA PHE A 80 2.72 28.68 8.58
C PHE A 80 4.03 28.86 9.35
N VAL A 81 5.04 29.39 8.66
CA VAL A 81 6.30 29.85 9.26
C VAL A 81 6.35 31.35 9.03
N ASP A 82 6.43 32.14 10.10
CA ASP A 82 6.52 33.61 10.06
C ASP A 82 5.39 34.30 9.27
N GLY A 83 4.17 33.75 9.31
CA GLY A 83 2.99 34.31 8.66
C GLY A 83 2.91 34.08 7.14
N ILE A 84 3.90 33.38 6.56
CA ILE A 84 3.93 33.01 5.15
C ILE A 84 3.74 31.50 5.02
N LEU A 85 2.89 31.10 4.07
CA LEU A 85 2.66 29.70 3.73
C LEU A 85 3.93 29.14 3.07
N ASN A 86 4.57 28.16 3.72
CA ASN A 86 5.81 27.60 3.18
C ASN A 86 5.50 26.61 2.05
N PRO A 87 5.93 26.87 0.79
CA PRO A 87 5.67 25.99 -0.34
C PRO A 87 6.25 24.59 -0.17
N HIS A 88 7.30 24.44 0.65
CA HIS A 88 7.90 23.14 0.94
C HIS A 88 6.95 22.24 1.73
N HIS A 89 6.28 22.78 2.76
CA HIS A 89 5.31 22.02 3.55
C HIS A 89 4.05 21.67 2.74
N MET A 90 3.69 22.49 1.74
CA MET A 90 2.60 22.17 0.81
C MET A 90 2.91 20.97 -0.08
N ASN A 91 4.14 20.87 -0.58
CA ASN A 91 4.58 19.74 -1.39
C ASN A 91 4.59 18.42 -0.58
N ASP A 92 4.99 18.48 0.69
CA ASP A 92 4.96 17.33 1.60
C ASP A 92 3.51 16.94 1.95
N PHE A 93 2.60 17.92 2.07
CA PHE A 93 1.18 17.68 2.23
C PHE A 93 0.56 16.98 1.01
N GLU A 94 0.90 17.41 -0.21
CA GLU A 94 0.45 16.75 -1.44
C GLU A 94 0.91 15.29 -1.51
N HIS A 95 2.18 15.02 -1.17
CA HIS A 95 2.70 13.65 -1.10
C HIS A 95 1.99 12.82 -0.03
N SER A 96 1.77 13.38 1.15
CA SER A 96 0.99 12.72 2.21
C SER A 96 -0.44 12.39 1.75
N GLY A 97 -1.05 13.25 0.94
CA GLY A 97 -2.36 13.03 0.31
C GLY A 97 -2.35 11.85 -0.66
N MET A 98 -1.29 11.70 -1.46
CA MET A 98 -1.14 10.54 -2.35
C MET A 98 -1.00 9.24 -1.56
N LEU A 99 -0.19 9.23 -0.49
CA LEU A 99 -0.01 8.06 0.39
C LEU A 99 -1.28 7.68 1.14
N LEU A 100 -2.08 8.67 1.55
CA LEU A 100 -3.38 8.44 2.17
C LEU A 100 -4.32 7.64 1.25
N MET A 101 -4.31 7.91 -0.05
CA MET A 101 -5.14 7.16 -1.01
C MET A 101 -4.71 5.69 -1.09
N PHE A 102 -3.41 5.40 -1.08
CA PHE A 102 -2.90 4.02 -1.03
C PHE A 102 -3.27 3.31 0.28
N PHE A 103 -3.23 4.03 1.41
CA PHE A 103 -3.66 3.51 2.70
C PHE A 103 -5.15 3.13 2.70
N ILE A 104 -6.03 4.04 2.24
CA ILE A 104 -7.46 3.78 2.13
C ILE A 104 -7.72 2.58 1.22
N PHE A 105 -7.05 2.51 0.07
CA PHE A 105 -7.14 1.37 -0.83
C PHE A 105 -6.77 0.05 -0.13
N GLY A 106 -5.63 0.00 0.58
CA GLY A 106 -5.18 -1.18 1.30
C GLY A 106 -6.17 -1.63 2.38
N VAL A 107 -6.71 -0.69 3.16
CA VAL A 107 -7.69 -0.96 4.22
C VAL A 107 -9.00 -1.46 3.64
N VAL A 108 -9.55 -0.80 2.61
CA VAL A 108 -10.81 -1.19 1.98
C VAL A 108 -10.67 -2.57 1.32
N ALA A 109 -9.55 -2.84 0.64
CA ALA A 109 -9.27 -4.14 0.06
C ALA A 109 -9.19 -5.25 1.14
N LEU A 110 -8.51 -5.00 2.27
CA LEU A 110 -8.45 -5.92 3.41
C LEU A 110 -9.83 -6.20 4.01
N LEU A 111 -10.64 -5.16 4.20
CA LEU A 111 -11.99 -5.29 4.75
C LEU A 111 -12.89 -6.08 3.78
N SER A 112 -12.83 -5.80 2.48
CA SER A 112 -13.58 -6.53 1.45
C SER A 112 -13.25 -8.03 1.45
N GLU A 113 -11.97 -8.38 1.60
CA GLU A 113 -11.53 -9.78 1.70
C GLU A 113 -12.03 -10.47 2.97
N LYS A 114 -11.99 -9.80 4.12
CA LYS A 114 -12.52 -10.35 5.38
C LYS A 114 -14.03 -10.57 5.33
N THR A 115 -14.78 -9.61 4.79
CA THR A 115 -16.24 -9.72 4.64
C THR A 115 -16.63 -10.87 3.72
N ARG A 116 -15.93 -11.04 2.58
CA ARG A 116 -16.20 -12.15 1.65
C ARG A 116 -15.96 -13.51 2.28
N ARG A 117 -14.89 -13.69 3.07
CA ARG A 117 -14.64 -14.95 3.79
C ARG A 117 -15.77 -15.29 4.77
N ARG A 118 -16.20 -14.32 5.58
CA ARG A 118 -17.27 -14.53 6.56
C ARG A 118 -18.59 -14.96 5.92
N SER A 119 -18.92 -14.41 4.74
CA SER A 119 -20.10 -14.83 3.97
C SER A 119 -20.00 -16.25 3.40
N THR A 120 -18.79 -16.80 3.25
CA THR A 120 -18.60 -18.16 2.73
C THR A 120 -18.62 -19.18 3.87
N GLU A 121 -18.17 -18.79 5.07
CA GLU A 121 -18.25 -19.59 6.29
C GLU A 121 -19.68 -19.69 6.84
N SER A 122 -20.54 -18.69 6.61
CA SER A 122 -21.95 -18.73 7.08
C SER A 122 -22.89 -19.59 6.24
N VAL A 123 -22.40 -20.17 5.14
CA VAL A 123 -23.18 -20.97 4.18
C VAL A 123 -22.78 -22.46 4.22
N ASN A 124 -21.74 -22.81 4.99
CA ASN A 124 -21.31 -24.18 5.28
C ASN A 124 -21.61 -24.55 6.72
#